data_AF-A0A2E3UWB8-F1
#
_entry.id   AF-A0A2E3UWB8-F1
#
_cell.length_a   1.000
_cell.length_b   1.000
_cell.length_c   1.000
_cell.angle_alpha   90.00
_cell.angle_beta   90.00
_cell.angle_gamma   90.00
#
_symmetry.space_group_name_H-M   'P 1'
#
loop_
_entity.id
_entity.type
_entity.pdbx_description
1 polymer ?
#
loop_
_entity_poly.entity_id
_entity_poly.type
_entity_poly.pdbx_seq_one_letter_code
_entity_poly.pdbx_strand_id
1 'polypeptide(L)'
;MKVYIIFYIKIFVMLHLLNSRVTLSLETQYLSSYFKNQDSGIKKTSEIKKINMYDILYPYYIKYCSTTKYHPREGKGLQGTIAGHGVFYLKGVCKNNSLSPSGLSICEKERDYTDKNLGVGISVSKGLKNVSFFVFPSWELFFFPPINKNSTFDLKKKNEIIESYLKDNIFKDIEFHDFMFPKTLINKHKEKFIAHYTFGSDYALALARNVYCINIPTNRKIMEKVVLELNHLDHTNRSNKGENYRGFFFRGTKKDNSFHWHGVFDNCIHPIVNILHRIGLLKEKKSNRPLTRQIFNIPIPSNTILDIHKAANLKKIDIDHYYNDPKKKETFVKYRWISQQAGVVSEKIGIFEDNNVYKENDKMFVFPHLYKKRDQQIRTLFKNPQFSYKGYGLSSIIPNLIYMKKIFKDAIEQTNKREKERKSKISIDNFTRIEQEIKNIEIKNVNLKKLKKLKNDLDSYKTSKKYIDFLSKFKKYLISEIEKIDYILNQDEK
;
A
#
# COMPACT_ATOMS: atom_id res chain seq x y z
N MET A 1 10.14 3.11 -53.47
CA MET A 1 9.74 2.25 -52.33
C MET A 1 10.74 2.28 -51.16
N LYS A 2 12.06 2.09 -51.36
CA LYS A 2 13.08 2.13 -50.28
C LYS A 2 13.17 3.48 -49.51
N VAL A 3 12.96 4.61 -50.19
CA VAL A 3 13.01 5.95 -49.56
C VAL A 3 11.82 6.18 -48.61
N TYR A 4 10.64 5.69 -48.96
CA TYR A 4 9.43 5.81 -48.12
C TYR A 4 9.52 4.99 -46.82
N ILE A 5 10.17 3.83 -46.85
CA ILE A 5 10.35 2.99 -45.66
C ILE A 5 11.31 3.65 -44.65
N ILE A 6 12.38 4.29 -45.13
CA ILE A 6 13.33 5.00 -44.25
C ILE A 6 12.68 6.23 -43.60
N PHE A 7 11.83 6.96 -44.33
CA PHE A 7 11.10 8.12 -43.81
C PHE A 7 10.09 7.71 -42.73
N TYR A 8 9.34 6.62 -42.95
CA TYR A 8 8.39 6.09 -41.96
C TYR A 8 9.09 5.58 -40.70
N ILE A 9 10.24 4.91 -40.82
CA ILE A 9 11.03 4.47 -39.66
C ILE A 9 11.55 5.67 -38.86
N LYS A 10 12.03 6.74 -39.52
CA LYS A 10 12.47 7.96 -38.82
C LYS A 10 11.33 8.64 -38.07
N ILE A 11 10.16 8.80 -38.69
CA ILE A 11 8.98 9.37 -38.03
C ILE A 11 8.51 8.49 -36.86
N PHE A 12 8.48 7.18 -37.04
CA PHE A 12 8.07 6.25 -35.99
C PHE A 12 9.05 6.23 -34.81
N VAL A 13 10.36 6.27 -35.07
CA VAL A 13 11.39 6.38 -34.02
C VAL A 13 11.30 7.74 -33.32
N MET A 14 11.06 8.83 -34.04
CA MET A 14 10.93 10.16 -33.45
C MET A 14 9.65 10.29 -32.60
N LEU A 15 8.50 9.77 -33.08
CA LEU A 15 7.25 9.69 -32.32
C LEU A 15 7.39 8.77 -31.09
N HIS A 16 8.15 7.68 -31.20
CA HIS A 16 8.37 6.78 -30.07
C HIS A 16 9.33 7.38 -29.02
N LEU A 17 10.33 8.15 -29.45
CA LEU A 17 11.20 8.93 -28.57
C LEU A 17 10.43 10.08 -27.89
N LEU A 18 9.56 10.77 -28.61
CA LEU A 18 8.66 11.80 -28.06
C LEU A 18 7.69 11.18 -27.03
N ASN A 19 7.06 10.04 -27.33
CA ASN A 19 6.18 9.36 -26.37
C ASN A 19 6.91 8.83 -25.13
N SER A 20 8.20 8.49 -25.24
CA SER A 20 8.99 8.06 -24.08
C SER A 20 9.42 9.22 -23.16
N ARG A 21 9.51 10.46 -23.68
CA ARG A 21 9.66 11.67 -22.85
C ARG A 21 8.33 12.13 -22.23
N VAL A 22 7.20 11.79 -22.84
CA VAL A 22 5.85 12.20 -22.38
C VAL A 22 5.34 11.40 -21.19
N THR A 23 5.96 10.29 -20.76
CA THR A 23 5.59 9.66 -19.47
C THR A 23 6.24 10.30 -18.24
N LEU A 24 7.20 11.20 -18.47
CA LEU A 24 7.82 12.08 -17.47
C LEU A 24 6.97 13.37 -17.30
N SER A 25 5.64 13.32 -17.46
CA SER A 25 4.85 14.53 -17.77
C SER A 25 3.78 14.96 -16.77
N LEU A 26 3.51 14.27 -15.66
CA LEU A 26 2.49 14.79 -14.71
C LEU A 26 3.06 15.02 -13.32
N GLU A 27 3.81 14.07 -12.76
CA GLU A 27 4.40 14.26 -11.43
C GLU A 27 5.53 15.31 -11.44
N THR A 28 6.38 15.30 -12.46
CA THR A 28 7.42 16.32 -12.68
C THR A 28 6.85 17.65 -13.14
N GLN A 29 5.73 17.68 -13.89
CA GLN A 29 5.03 18.93 -14.17
C GLN A 29 4.39 19.51 -12.91
N TYR A 30 3.80 18.67 -12.05
CA TYR A 30 3.27 19.07 -10.75
C TYR A 30 4.39 19.62 -9.85
N LEU A 31 5.50 18.88 -9.70
CA LEU A 31 6.66 19.35 -8.94
C LEU A 31 7.25 20.64 -9.51
N SER A 32 7.45 20.70 -10.83
CA SER A 32 7.97 21.92 -11.47
C SER A 32 7.03 23.11 -11.31
N SER A 33 5.71 22.91 -11.43
CA SER A 33 4.72 23.96 -11.19
C SER A 33 4.71 24.39 -9.73
N TYR A 34 4.82 23.45 -8.80
CA TYR A 34 4.86 23.72 -7.37
C TYR A 34 6.09 24.58 -7.01
N PHE A 35 7.28 24.19 -7.45
CA PHE A 35 8.51 24.94 -7.19
C PHE A 35 8.53 26.30 -7.92
N LYS A 36 8.09 26.37 -9.19
CA LYS A 36 8.01 27.64 -9.95
C LYS A 36 7.08 28.66 -9.31
N ASN A 37 5.97 28.22 -8.71
CA ASN A 37 5.02 29.13 -8.06
C ASN A 37 5.57 29.68 -6.74
N GLN A 38 6.44 28.96 -6.03
CA GLN A 38 7.07 29.47 -4.80
C GLN A 38 8.03 30.63 -5.05
N ASP A 39 8.75 30.64 -6.18
CA ASP A 39 9.69 31.73 -6.51
C ASP A 39 8.99 33.07 -6.84
N SER A 40 7.70 33.04 -7.16
CA SER A 40 6.99 34.19 -7.74
C SER A 40 6.25 35.09 -6.75
N GLY A 41 6.24 34.83 -5.43
CA GLY A 41 5.42 35.65 -4.53
C GLY A 41 5.35 35.33 -3.05
N ILE A 42 6.45 34.97 -2.37
CA ILE A 42 6.42 34.82 -0.91
C ILE A 42 6.49 36.19 -0.23
N LYS A 43 5.31 36.78 0.04
CA LYS A 43 5.16 37.67 1.19
C LYS A 43 5.51 36.86 2.45
N LYS A 44 6.55 37.29 3.16
CA LYS A 44 6.95 36.79 4.49
C LYS A 44 5.80 36.98 5.49
N THR A 45 4.85 36.06 5.54
CA THR A 45 3.98 35.87 6.71
C THR A 45 4.53 34.71 7.52
N SER A 46 4.74 34.95 8.82
CA SER A 46 5.40 34.10 9.81
C SER A 46 4.74 32.74 10.09
N GLU A 47 3.69 32.37 9.37
CA GLU A 47 3.18 30.99 9.30
C GLU A 47 3.60 30.35 7.98
N ILE A 48 4.87 29.95 7.86
CA ILE A 48 5.23 28.95 6.86
C ILE A 48 4.52 27.67 7.30
N LYS A 49 3.31 27.45 6.76
CA LYS A 49 2.57 26.19 6.84
C LYS A 49 3.60 25.11 6.52
N LYS A 50 3.95 24.28 7.52
CA LYS A 50 4.97 23.24 7.35
C LYS A 50 4.46 22.28 6.27
N ILE A 51 4.91 22.51 5.04
CA ILE A 51 4.51 21.74 3.88
C ILE A 51 5.00 20.30 4.10
N ASN A 52 4.07 19.36 3.99
CA ASN A 52 4.40 17.96 3.98
C ASN A 52 4.97 17.60 2.59
N MET A 53 6.29 17.73 2.44
CA MET A 53 6.99 17.40 1.19
C MET A 53 6.75 15.94 0.75
N TYR A 54 6.46 15.03 1.68
CA TYR A 54 6.14 13.65 1.34
C TYR A 54 4.87 13.57 0.46
N ASP A 55 3.83 14.31 0.84
CA ASP A 55 2.54 14.29 0.14
C ASP A 55 2.64 14.93 -1.26
N ILE A 56 3.56 15.88 -1.46
CA ILE A 56 3.88 16.47 -2.77
C ILE A 56 4.59 15.43 -3.66
N LEU A 57 5.61 14.75 -3.14
CA LEU A 57 6.39 13.76 -3.89
C LEU A 57 5.57 12.50 -4.22
N TYR A 58 4.63 12.15 -3.35
CA TYR A 58 3.80 10.95 -3.43
C TYR A 58 2.33 11.28 -3.18
N PRO A 59 1.60 11.78 -4.19
CA PRO A 59 0.18 12.10 -4.06
C PRO A 59 -0.70 10.87 -3.80
N TYR A 60 -0.18 9.67 -4.05
CA TYR A 60 -0.85 8.39 -3.75
C TYR A 60 0.09 7.50 -2.95
N TYR A 61 -0.32 7.11 -1.75
CA TYR A 61 0.38 6.09 -0.97
C TYR A 61 -0.57 5.32 -0.09
N ILE A 62 -0.13 4.11 0.25
CA ILE A 62 -0.75 3.26 1.27
C ILE A 62 0.09 3.43 2.54
N LYS A 63 -0.49 3.98 3.59
CA LYS A 63 0.13 4.06 4.92
C LYS A 63 -0.43 2.92 5.76
N TYR A 64 0.29 1.82 5.86
CA TYR A 64 -0.07 0.73 6.76
C TYR A 64 0.42 1.04 8.17
N CYS A 65 -0.43 0.90 9.17
CA CYS A 65 -0.09 1.17 10.56
C CYS A 65 -0.41 0.01 11.47
N SER A 66 0.49 -0.25 12.41
CA SER A 66 0.25 -1.09 13.58
C SER A 66 0.25 -0.20 14.81
N THR A 67 -0.77 -0.37 15.63
CA THR A 67 -0.96 0.38 16.87
C THR A 67 -0.55 -0.48 18.06
N THR A 68 -0.12 0.14 19.15
CA THR A 68 0.13 -0.57 20.41
C THR A 68 -1.19 -0.95 21.08
N LYS A 69 -1.12 -1.71 22.17
CA LYS A 69 -2.28 -1.89 23.05
C LYS A 69 -2.58 -0.55 23.72
N TYR A 70 -3.82 -0.06 23.62
CA TYR A 70 -4.22 1.13 24.38
C TYR A 70 -4.51 0.76 25.84
N HIS A 71 -4.07 1.61 26.76
CA HIS A 71 -4.18 1.43 28.21
C HIS A 71 -4.97 2.59 28.82
N PRO A 72 -6.29 2.48 29.00
CA PRO A 72 -7.03 3.48 29.75
C PRO A 72 -6.45 3.61 31.16
N ARG A 73 -6.44 4.83 31.70
CA ARG A 73 -6.21 5.05 33.13
C ARG A 73 -7.37 4.44 33.93
N GLU A 74 -7.14 4.19 35.21
CA GLU A 74 -8.11 3.56 36.09
C GLU A 74 -9.47 4.28 36.06
N GLY A 75 -10.55 3.52 35.90
CA GLY A 75 -11.90 4.06 35.75
C GLY A 75 -12.20 4.81 34.44
N LYS A 76 -11.27 4.84 33.47
CA LYS A 76 -11.42 5.61 32.21
C LYS A 76 -11.73 4.76 30.96
N GLY A 77 -11.92 3.45 31.10
CA GLY A 77 -12.38 2.59 30.01
C GLY A 77 -11.88 1.14 30.08
N LEU A 78 -12.18 0.37 29.04
CA LEU A 78 -11.77 -1.03 28.91
C LEU A 78 -10.43 -1.17 28.21
N GLN A 79 -9.59 -2.06 28.73
CA GLN A 79 -8.27 -2.35 28.20
C GLN A 79 -8.33 -2.96 26.79
N GLY A 80 -7.47 -2.50 25.87
CA GLY A 80 -7.34 -3.09 24.53
C GLY A 80 -6.77 -4.51 24.50
N THR A 81 -6.89 -5.18 23.36
CA THR A 81 -6.33 -6.53 23.14
C THR A 81 -4.80 -6.52 23.10
N ILE A 82 -4.17 -7.64 23.46
CA ILE A 82 -2.70 -7.75 23.52
C ILE A 82 -2.02 -7.56 22.17
N ALA A 83 -2.66 -7.98 21.08
CA ALA A 83 -2.08 -7.92 19.74
C ALA A 83 -1.99 -6.48 19.17
N GLY A 84 -2.58 -5.50 19.86
CA GLY A 84 -2.81 -4.17 19.30
C GLY A 84 -3.87 -4.22 18.21
N HIS A 85 -3.75 -3.33 17.22
CA HIS A 85 -4.65 -3.26 16.08
C HIS A 85 -3.90 -2.77 14.85
N GLY A 86 -4.23 -3.28 13.66
CA GLY A 86 -3.68 -2.73 12.43
C GLY A 86 -4.76 -2.12 11.56
N VAL A 87 -4.36 -1.03 10.95
CA VAL A 87 -5.20 -0.12 10.18
C VAL A 87 -4.40 0.37 8.99
N PHE A 88 -5.04 1.02 8.03
CA PHE A 88 -4.30 1.66 6.95
C PHE A 88 -4.99 2.92 6.48
N TYR A 89 -4.21 3.86 5.97
CA TYR A 89 -4.67 5.11 5.38
C TYR A 89 -4.30 5.14 3.90
N LEU A 90 -5.21 5.61 3.06
CA LEU A 90 -5.05 5.71 1.61
C LEU A 90 -5.07 7.19 1.21
N LYS A 91 -3.91 7.73 0.86
CA LYS A 91 -3.79 9.09 0.33
C LYS A 91 -4.28 9.12 -1.12
N GLY A 92 -5.05 10.15 -1.48
CA GLY A 92 -5.62 10.32 -2.83
C GLY A 92 -6.87 9.45 -3.08
N VAL A 93 -7.45 8.88 -2.04
CA VAL A 93 -8.72 8.13 -2.06
C VAL A 93 -9.75 8.88 -1.24
N CYS A 94 -10.98 8.96 -1.74
CA CYS A 94 -12.08 9.69 -1.14
C CYS A 94 -13.22 8.71 -0.79
N LYS A 95 -14.02 9.04 0.23
CA LYS A 95 -15.26 8.30 0.51
C LYS A 95 -16.26 8.57 -0.61
N ASN A 96 -16.83 7.52 -1.19
CA ASN A 96 -17.88 7.61 -2.19
C ASN A 96 -19.25 7.40 -1.52
N ASN A 97 -19.96 8.49 -1.26
CA ASN A 97 -21.26 8.47 -0.59
C ASN A 97 -22.34 7.74 -1.41
N SER A 98 -22.22 7.66 -2.74
CA SER A 98 -23.14 6.90 -3.59
C SER A 98 -22.97 5.38 -3.45
N LEU A 99 -21.88 4.93 -2.83
CA LEU A 99 -21.58 3.53 -2.51
C LEU A 99 -21.60 3.28 -0.98
N SER A 100 -22.43 4.05 -0.25
CA SER A 100 -22.58 4.00 1.22
C SER A 100 -22.70 2.56 1.78
N PRO A 101 -22.20 2.27 3.00
CA PRO A 101 -21.50 3.20 3.90
C PRO A 101 -19.96 3.19 3.81
N SER A 102 -19.37 2.20 3.13
CA SER A 102 -17.91 2.01 3.05
C SER A 102 -17.34 2.17 1.63
N GLY A 103 -18.12 2.73 0.70
CA GLY A 103 -17.71 2.95 -0.68
C GLY A 103 -16.51 3.89 -0.82
N LEU A 104 -15.61 3.55 -1.74
CA LEU A 104 -14.39 4.31 -2.03
C LEU A 104 -14.34 4.76 -3.50
N SER A 105 -13.72 5.90 -3.75
CA SER A 105 -13.34 6.37 -5.08
C SER A 105 -11.95 7.01 -5.06
N ILE A 106 -11.31 7.12 -6.23
CA ILE A 106 -10.12 7.96 -6.35
C ILE A 106 -10.54 9.42 -6.31
N CYS A 107 -9.83 10.25 -5.55
CA CYS A 107 -10.11 11.68 -5.54
C CYS A 107 -9.86 12.31 -6.93
N GLU A 108 -10.56 13.41 -7.19
CA GLU A 108 -10.37 14.23 -8.39
C GLU A 108 -8.92 14.70 -8.53
N LYS A 109 -8.44 14.87 -9.77
CA LYS A 109 -7.02 15.16 -10.04
C LYS A 109 -6.62 16.57 -9.65
N GLU A 110 -7.59 17.48 -9.61
CA GLU A 110 -7.43 18.92 -9.40
C GLU A 110 -7.37 19.28 -7.90
N ARG A 111 -7.47 18.28 -7.02
CA ARG A 111 -7.42 18.47 -5.56
C ARG A 111 -6.00 18.80 -5.10
N ASP A 112 -5.90 19.57 -4.03
CA ASP A 112 -4.64 19.83 -3.36
C ASP A 112 -4.17 18.57 -2.62
N TYR A 113 -3.20 17.85 -3.21
CA TYR A 113 -2.61 16.66 -2.58
C TYR A 113 -1.75 17.00 -1.35
N THR A 114 -1.40 18.26 -1.12
CA THR A 114 -0.73 18.69 0.12
C THR A 114 -1.69 18.80 1.29
N ASP A 115 -3.01 18.82 1.02
CA ASP A 115 -4.02 18.70 2.07
C ASP A 115 -3.88 17.33 2.74
N LYS A 116 -3.44 17.34 4.00
CA LYS A 116 -3.32 16.14 4.84
C LYS A 116 -4.63 15.35 4.92
N ASN A 117 -5.78 16.01 4.78
CA ASN A 117 -7.10 15.40 4.85
C ASN A 117 -7.58 14.81 3.51
N LEU A 118 -6.79 14.92 2.42
CA LEU A 118 -7.09 14.27 1.14
C LEU A 118 -6.75 12.77 1.16
N GLY A 119 -7.55 12.01 1.88
CA GLY A 119 -7.42 10.56 1.96
C GLY A 119 -8.45 9.95 2.91
N VAL A 120 -8.42 8.62 3.02
CA VAL A 120 -9.32 7.87 3.91
C VAL A 120 -8.56 6.94 4.83
N GLY A 121 -8.96 6.92 6.10
CA GLY A 121 -8.60 5.88 7.06
C GLY A 121 -9.51 4.67 6.91
N ILE A 122 -8.92 3.48 6.92
CA ILE A 122 -9.63 2.20 6.83
C ILE A 122 -9.30 1.37 8.08
N SER A 123 -10.35 0.92 8.77
CA SER A 123 -10.23 0.04 9.92
C SER A 123 -11.24 -1.09 9.87
N VAL A 124 -10.78 -2.32 10.11
CA VAL A 124 -11.61 -3.52 10.11
C VAL A 124 -11.93 -3.87 11.57
N SER A 125 -13.20 -3.96 11.92
CA SER A 125 -13.61 -4.27 13.29
C SER A 125 -14.49 -5.51 13.37
N LYS A 126 -14.38 -6.24 14.48
CA LYS A 126 -15.16 -7.45 14.73
C LYS A 126 -16.66 -7.20 14.87
N GLY A 127 -17.02 -5.96 15.19
CA GLY A 127 -18.42 -5.60 15.42
C GLY A 127 -19.20 -5.36 14.14
N LEU A 128 -18.55 -5.18 13.00
CA LEU A 128 -19.20 -4.83 11.74
C LEU A 128 -20.02 -5.98 11.19
N LYS A 129 -21.26 -5.68 10.77
CA LYS A 129 -22.21 -6.69 10.28
C LYS A 129 -22.46 -6.60 8.78
N ASN A 130 -22.67 -5.37 8.27
CA ASN A 130 -23.06 -5.11 6.89
C ASN A 130 -21.93 -4.53 6.01
N VAL A 131 -20.76 -4.28 6.57
CA VAL A 131 -19.56 -3.83 5.84
C VAL A 131 -18.31 -4.53 6.33
N SER A 132 -17.27 -4.52 5.51
CA SER A 132 -15.97 -5.14 5.83
C SER A 132 -15.09 -4.26 6.70
N PHE A 133 -15.25 -2.95 6.60
CA PHE A 133 -14.40 -1.95 7.25
C PHE A 133 -15.11 -0.61 7.41
N PHE A 134 -14.65 0.18 8.37
CA PHE A 134 -14.94 1.59 8.49
C PHE A 134 -14.17 2.41 7.45
N VAL A 135 -14.76 3.53 7.03
CA VAL A 135 -14.12 4.55 6.19
C VAL A 135 -14.19 5.90 6.89
N PHE A 136 -13.03 6.43 7.28
CA PHE A 136 -12.88 7.70 7.98
C PHE A 136 -12.34 8.76 7.01
N PRO A 137 -13.09 9.84 6.71
CA PRO A 137 -12.84 10.70 5.55
C PRO A 137 -11.78 11.80 5.79
N SER A 138 -10.75 11.54 6.61
CA SER A 138 -9.59 12.43 6.73
C SER A 138 -8.47 11.79 7.57
N TRP A 139 -7.25 12.33 7.43
CA TRP A 139 -6.13 11.96 8.28
C TRP A 139 -6.34 12.39 9.73
N GLU A 140 -6.86 13.61 9.95
CA GLU A 140 -7.11 14.14 11.29
C GLU A 140 -8.12 13.28 12.04
N LEU A 141 -9.27 12.97 11.43
CA LEU A 141 -10.28 12.16 12.08
C LEU A 141 -9.74 10.78 12.46
N PHE A 142 -8.93 10.20 11.58
CA PHE A 142 -8.39 8.86 11.75
C PHE A 142 -7.26 8.77 12.78
N PHE A 143 -6.24 9.63 12.69
CA PHE A 143 -5.08 9.57 13.58
C PHE A 143 -5.18 10.56 14.72
N PHE A 144 -5.37 11.84 14.43
CA PHE A 144 -5.18 12.93 15.37
C PHE A 144 -6.28 13.98 15.19
N PRO A 145 -7.44 13.83 15.86
CA PRO A 145 -8.53 14.80 15.79
C PRO A 145 -8.03 16.19 16.17
N PRO A 146 -8.69 17.26 15.71
CA PRO A 146 -8.28 18.63 16.02
C PRO A 146 -8.38 18.87 17.54
N ILE A 147 -7.23 18.85 18.21
CA ILE A 147 -7.04 19.20 19.62
C ILE A 147 -5.88 20.17 19.72
N ASN A 148 -6.03 21.19 20.58
CA ASN A 148 -4.93 22.11 20.83
C ASN A 148 -3.79 21.35 21.52
N LYS A 149 -2.57 21.45 20.98
CA LYS A 149 -1.38 20.77 21.52
C LYS A 149 -1.08 21.15 22.98
N ASN A 150 -1.53 22.33 23.41
CA ASN A 150 -1.33 22.84 24.76
C ASN A 150 -2.51 22.52 25.69
N SER A 151 -3.50 21.76 25.23
CA SER A 151 -4.67 21.38 26.04
C SER A 151 -4.55 19.96 26.57
N THR A 152 -5.07 19.74 27.76
CA THR A 152 -5.18 18.39 28.34
C THR A 152 -6.27 17.58 27.65
N PHE A 153 -5.95 16.35 27.27
CA PHE A 153 -6.93 15.39 26.79
C PHE A 153 -7.55 14.61 27.96
N ASP A 154 -8.79 14.97 28.31
CA ASP A 154 -9.59 14.35 29.38
C ASP A 154 -10.89 13.72 28.84
N LEU A 155 -11.75 13.22 29.74
CA LEU A 155 -13.03 12.62 29.34
C LEU A 155 -14.01 13.62 28.72
N LYS A 156 -13.97 14.89 29.16
CA LYS A 156 -14.84 15.93 28.60
C LYS A 156 -14.46 16.18 27.15
N LYS A 157 -13.17 16.36 26.87
CA LYS A 157 -12.64 16.55 25.51
C LYS A 157 -12.88 15.33 24.63
N LYS A 158 -12.72 14.11 25.16
CA LYS A 158 -13.08 12.87 24.46
C LYS A 158 -14.54 12.88 24.02
N ASN A 159 -15.45 13.24 24.92
CA ASN A 159 -16.88 13.29 24.61
C ASN A 159 -17.20 14.38 23.60
N GLU A 160 -16.60 15.57 23.70
CA GLU A 160 -16.76 16.65 22.72
C GLU A 160 -16.35 16.19 21.30
N ILE A 161 -15.22 15.49 21.17
CA ILE A 161 -14.77 14.93 19.89
C ILE A 161 -15.77 13.87 19.38
N ILE A 162 -16.25 12.99 20.25
CA ILE A 162 -17.25 11.97 19.90
C ILE A 162 -18.54 12.62 19.39
N GLU A 163 -19.08 13.60 20.12
CA GLU A 163 -20.30 14.30 19.74
C GLU A 163 -20.12 15.09 18.43
N SER A 164 -18.95 15.69 18.20
CA SER A 164 -18.64 16.31 16.91
C SER A 164 -18.75 15.31 15.75
N TYR A 165 -18.20 14.11 15.92
CA TYR A 165 -18.21 13.12 14.83
C TYR A 165 -19.54 12.42 14.64
N LEU A 166 -20.34 12.28 15.70
CA LEU A 166 -21.72 11.82 15.58
C LEU A 166 -22.55 12.81 14.74
N LYS A 167 -22.34 14.13 14.89
CA LYS A 167 -22.99 15.14 14.03
C LYS A 167 -22.60 14.99 12.55
N ASP A 168 -21.37 14.55 12.29
CA ASP A 168 -20.88 14.29 10.93
C ASP A 168 -21.37 12.95 10.35
N ASN A 169 -22.22 12.21 11.08
CA ASN A 169 -22.84 10.97 10.62
C ASN A 169 -21.80 9.90 10.18
N ILE A 170 -20.64 9.83 10.84
CA ILE A 170 -19.54 8.95 10.42
C ILE A 170 -19.89 7.45 10.49
N PHE A 171 -20.89 7.08 11.29
CA PHE A 171 -21.38 5.71 11.45
C PHE A 171 -22.72 5.46 10.73
N LYS A 172 -23.19 6.43 9.95
CA LYS A 172 -24.45 6.31 9.20
C LYS A 172 -24.46 5.06 8.32
N ASP A 173 -25.59 4.35 8.36
CA ASP A 173 -25.87 3.09 7.66
C ASP A 173 -24.93 1.92 8.02
N ILE A 174 -24.05 2.05 9.03
CA ILE A 174 -23.22 0.94 9.51
C ILE A 174 -23.99 0.14 10.55
N GLU A 175 -24.17 -1.16 10.29
CA GLU A 175 -24.77 -2.10 11.20
C GLU A 175 -23.71 -2.86 12.01
N PHE A 176 -24.07 -3.17 13.25
CA PHE A 176 -23.24 -3.93 14.17
C PHE A 176 -23.94 -5.21 14.61
N HIS A 177 -23.14 -6.21 14.95
CA HIS A 177 -23.63 -7.43 15.58
C HIS A 177 -24.16 -7.17 16.98
N ASP A 178 -25.23 -7.86 17.35
CA ASP A 178 -25.89 -7.67 18.65
C ASP A 178 -24.99 -8.00 19.85
N PHE A 179 -24.02 -8.92 19.68
CA PHE A 179 -23.06 -9.27 20.75
C PHE A 179 -22.18 -8.08 21.18
N MET A 180 -22.09 -7.03 20.37
CA MET A 180 -21.32 -5.83 20.70
C MET A 180 -22.02 -4.97 21.74
N PHE A 181 -23.35 -5.10 21.87
CA PHE A 181 -24.15 -4.23 22.71
C PHE A 181 -24.47 -4.89 24.05
N PRO A 182 -24.36 -4.16 25.18
CA PRO A 182 -24.97 -4.58 26.43
C PRO A 182 -26.47 -4.82 26.21
N LYS A 183 -27.02 -5.88 26.81
CA LYS A 183 -28.47 -6.19 26.71
C LYS A 183 -29.36 -5.05 27.19
N THR A 184 -28.85 -4.19 28.07
CA THR A 184 -29.54 -3.02 28.63
C THR A 184 -29.47 -1.78 27.74
N LEU A 185 -28.74 -1.80 26.63
CA LEU A 185 -28.54 -0.63 25.78
C LEU A 185 -29.77 -0.37 24.89
N ILE A 186 -30.41 0.78 25.08
CA ILE A 186 -31.54 1.23 24.26
C ILE A 186 -31.05 1.62 22.85
N ASN A 187 -31.84 1.31 21.81
CA ASN A 187 -31.49 1.55 20.40
C ASN A 187 -30.98 2.97 20.11
N LYS A 188 -31.61 4.02 20.69
CA LYS A 188 -31.20 5.42 20.49
C LYS A 188 -29.78 5.75 20.97
N HIS A 189 -29.14 4.87 21.75
CA HIS A 189 -27.79 5.05 22.27
C HIS A 189 -26.76 4.15 21.58
N LYS A 190 -27.17 3.31 20.61
CA LYS A 190 -26.26 2.39 19.92
C LYS A 190 -25.13 3.12 19.19
N GLU A 191 -25.44 4.16 18.45
CA GLU A 191 -24.42 4.90 17.69
C GLU A 191 -23.37 5.55 18.60
N LYS A 192 -23.82 6.24 19.66
CA LYS A 192 -22.94 6.82 20.67
C LYS A 192 -22.09 5.75 21.36
N PHE A 193 -22.68 4.61 21.71
CA PHE A 193 -21.94 3.49 22.29
C PHE A 193 -20.83 3.00 21.35
N ILE A 194 -21.14 2.84 20.06
CA ILE A 194 -20.15 2.45 19.04
C ILE A 194 -19.04 3.49 18.91
N ALA A 195 -19.38 4.77 18.87
CA ALA A 195 -18.39 5.84 18.81
C ALA A 195 -17.42 5.75 19.99
N HIS A 196 -17.93 5.56 21.21
CA HIS A 196 -17.10 5.33 22.39
C HIS A 196 -16.25 4.04 22.30
N TYR A 197 -16.83 2.96 21.79
CA TYR A 197 -16.17 1.65 21.68
C TYR A 197 -15.01 1.68 20.68
N THR A 198 -15.20 2.35 19.55
CA THR A 198 -14.25 2.41 18.44
C THR A 198 -13.24 3.56 18.60
N PHE A 199 -13.48 4.51 19.52
CA PHE A 199 -12.58 5.61 19.81
C PHE A 199 -11.19 5.12 20.25
N GLY A 200 -10.16 5.63 19.58
CA GLY A 200 -8.79 5.24 19.81
C GLY A 200 -8.45 3.87 19.23
N SER A 201 -9.40 3.17 18.58
CA SER A 201 -9.18 1.88 17.89
C SER A 201 -9.41 1.88 16.42
N ASP A 202 -10.47 2.51 15.97
CA ASP A 202 -10.77 2.62 14.54
C ASP A 202 -10.54 4.05 14.06
N TYR A 203 -10.68 5.05 14.94
CA TYR A 203 -10.40 6.46 14.68
C TYR A 203 -9.79 7.14 15.91
N ALA A 204 -9.32 8.39 15.77
CA ALA A 204 -8.59 9.12 16.80
C ALA A 204 -7.48 8.31 17.48
N LEU A 205 -6.76 7.51 16.70
CA LEU A 205 -5.83 6.49 17.19
C LEU A 205 -4.75 7.04 18.13
N ALA A 206 -4.16 8.18 17.75
CA ALA A 206 -3.07 8.82 18.48
C ALA A 206 -3.54 9.50 19.78
N LEU A 207 -4.85 9.60 20.05
CA LEU A 207 -5.32 10.01 21.38
C LEU A 207 -5.32 8.87 22.40
N ALA A 208 -5.16 7.62 21.97
CA ALA A 208 -5.24 6.46 22.88
C ALA A 208 -3.97 5.61 22.92
N ARG A 209 -3.10 5.71 21.91
CA ARG A 209 -1.92 4.83 21.77
C ARG A 209 -0.93 5.33 20.73
N ASN A 210 0.27 4.78 20.78
CA ASN A 210 1.28 4.96 19.75
C ASN A 210 0.91 4.21 18.47
N VAL A 211 1.17 4.84 17.33
CA VAL A 211 0.89 4.30 16.01
C VAL A 211 2.19 4.24 15.20
N TYR A 212 2.53 3.06 14.72
CA TYR A 212 3.73 2.80 13.95
C TYR A 212 3.32 2.52 12.51
N CYS A 213 3.71 3.39 11.59
CA CYS A 213 3.29 3.33 10.20
C CYS A 213 4.46 3.08 9.25
N ILE A 214 4.16 2.50 8.09
CA ILE A 214 5.03 2.47 6.92
C ILE A 214 4.26 3.02 5.72
N ASN A 215 4.80 4.06 5.11
CA ASN A 215 4.27 4.67 3.91
C ASN A 215 4.81 3.92 2.70
N ILE A 216 3.91 3.52 1.81
CA ILE A 216 4.23 2.79 0.58
C ILE A 216 3.78 3.65 -0.58
N PRO A 217 4.70 4.38 -1.25
CA PRO A 217 4.40 5.12 -2.45
C PRO A 217 3.77 4.25 -3.53
N THR A 218 2.76 4.81 -4.17
CA THR A 218 2.05 4.20 -5.29
C THR A 218 1.83 5.24 -6.38
N ASN A 219 1.41 4.79 -7.55
CA ASN A 219 0.84 5.70 -8.54
C ASN A 219 -0.68 5.57 -8.55
N ARG A 220 -1.35 6.50 -9.23
CA ARG A 220 -2.81 6.52 -9.35
C ARG A 220 -3.40 5.19 -9.81
N LYS A 221 -2.77 4.52 -10.79
CA LYS A 221 -3.28 3.25 -11.34
C LYS A 221 -3.23 2.10 -10.34
N ILE A 222 -2.18 2.05 -9.51
CA ILE A 222 -2.11 1.10 -8.39
C ILE A 222 -3.19 1.43 -7.37
N MET A 223 -3.40 2.71 -7.04
CA MET A 223 -4.44 3.11 -6.10
C MET A 223 -5.85 2.80 -6.64
N GLU A 224 -6.09 2.96 -7.94
CA GLU A 224 -7.33 2.54 -8.61
C GLU A 224 -7.58 1.04 -8.44
N LYS A 225 -6.56 0.21 -8.62
CA LYS A 225 -6.64 -1.24 -8.35
C LYS A 225 -6.94 -1.51 -6.86
N VAL A 226 -6.30 -0.78 -5.94
CA VAL A 226 -6.55 -0.93 -4.48
C VAL A 226 -8.01 -0.60 -4.13
N VAL A 227 -8.54 0.52 -4.64
CA VAL A 227 -9.93 0.95 -4.44
C VAL A 227 -10.90 -0.08 -5.00
N LEU A 228 -10.66 -0.58 -6.22
CA LEU A 228 -11.48 -1.63 -6.84
C LEU A 228 -11.54 -2.89 -5.98
N GLU A 229 -10.39 -3.34 -5.48
CA GLU A 229 -10.28 -4.55 -4.66
C GLU A 229 -10.96 -4.39 -3.29
N LEU A 230 -10.88 -3.21 -2.68
CA LEU A 230 -11.57 -2.89 -1.43
C LEU A 230 -13.09 -2.84 -1.61
N ASN A 231 -13.56 -2.15 -2.65
CA ASN A 231 -14.98 -2.10 -2.98
C ASN A 231 -15.52 -3.50 -3.33
N HIS A 232 -14.75 -4.31 -4.06
CA HIS A 232 -15.13 -5.70 -4.34
C HIS A 232 -15.21 -6.55 -3.07
N LEU A 233 -14.25 -6.42 -2.15
CA LEU A 233 -14.28 -7.11 -0.86
C LEU A 233 -15.54 -6.75 -0.06
N ASP A 234 -15.84 -5.45 0.02
CA ASP A 234 -17.01 -4.96 0.72
C ASP A 234 -18.32 -5.42 0.05
N HIS A 235 -18.42 -5.32 -1.27
CA HIS A 235 -19.56 -5.82 -2.04
C HIS A 235 -19.76 -7.33 -1.84
N THR A 236 -18.69 -8.13 -1.94
CA THR A 236 -18.75 -9.58 -1.74
C THR A 236 -19.28 -9.92 -0.35
N ASN A 237 -18.83 -9.21 0.67
CA ASN A 237 -19.32 -9.44 2.04
C ASN A 237 -20.79 -9.04 2.21
N ARG A 238 -21.27 -8.02 1.49
CA ARG A 238 -22.70 -7.66 1.45
C ARG A 238 -23.54 -8.66 0.67
N SER A 239 -23.01 -9.22 -0.43
CA SER A 239 -23.74 -10.15 -1.31
C SER A 239 -23.79 -11.56 -0.73
N ASN A 240 -22.76 -11.98 0.01
CA ASN A 240 -22.64 -13.34 0.55
C ASN A 240 -23.44 -13.54 1.85
N LYS A 241 -24.49 -12.74 2.06
CA LYS A 241 -25.48 -12.96 3.11
C LYS A 241 -26.08 -14.37 2.96
N GLY A 242 -25.87 -15.22 3.96
CA GLY A 242 -26.43 -16.57 4.02
C GLY A 242 -25.50 -17.68 3.58
N GLU A 243 -24.24 -17.36 3.25
CA GLU A 243 -23.22 -18.37 2.98
C GLU A 243 -22.66 -19.00 4.27
N ASN A 244 -22.16 -20.21 4.09
CA ASN A 244 -21.65 -21.09 5.13
C ASN A 244 -20.28 -20.62 5.65
N TYR A 245 -20.22 -20.09 6.88
CA TYR A 245 -18.96 -19.72 7.54
C TYR A 245 -18.44 -20.86 8.45
N ARG A 246 -17.12 -21.07 8.48
CA ARG A 246 -16.46 -22.02 9.38
C ARG A 246 -16.12 -21.34 10.71
N GLY A 247 -16.91 -21.65 11.74
CA GLY A 247 -16.65 -21.24 13.12
C GLY A 247 -15.44 -21.94 13.76
N PHE A 248 -15.02 -21.43 14.92
CA PHE A 248 -13.82 -21.81 15.68
C PHE A 248 -13.71 -23.30 16.06
N PHE A 249 -14.82 -24.04 16.11
CA PHE A 249 -14.84 -25.45 16.48
C PHE A 249 -15.21 -26.33 15.29
N PHE A 250 -14.45 -27.42 15.12
CA PHE A 250 -14.71 -28.50 14.19
C PHE A 250 -16.11 -29.08 14.42
N ARG A 251 -17.12 -28.59 13.69
CA ARG A 251 -18.35 -29.26 13.23
C ARG A 251 -19.41 -28.20 12.92
N GLY A 252 -19.73 -28.06 11.63
CA GLY A 252 -20.82 -27.22 11.15
C GLY A 252 -20.33 -25.98 10.41
N THR A 253 -20.72 -25.88 9.15
CA THR A 253 -20.88 -24.60 8.49
C THR A 253 -22.14 -23.96 9.06
N LYS A 254 -22.04 -22.88 9.83
CA LYS A 254 -23.22 -22.07 10.11
C LYS A 254 -23.47 -21.19 8.90
N LYS A 255 -24.65 -21.29 8.30
CA LYS A 255 -25.16 -20.22 7.43
C LYS A 255 -25.36 -19.02 8.32
N ASP A 256 -24.60 -17.96 8.08
CA ASP A 256 -24.79 -16.71 8.80
C ASP A 256 -24.95 -15.58 7.78
N ASN A 257 -25.92 -14.71 8.04
CA ASN A 257 -26.32 -13.62 7.15
C ASN A 257 -25.45 -12.37 7.34
N SER A 258 -24.22 -12.52 7.84
CA SER A 258 -23.39 -11.40 8.29
C SER A 258 -21.89 -11.69 8.19
N PHE A 259 -21.09 -10.63 8.05
CA PHE A 259 -19.62 -10.74 8.07
C PHE A 259 -19.14 -11.15 9.46
N HIS A 260 -18.44 -12.28 9.56
CA HIS A 260 -17.85 -12.78 10.81
C HIS A 260 -16.34 -12.64 10.81
N TRP A 261 -15.89 -11.51 11.33
CA TRP A 261 -14.49 -11.31 11.67
C TRP A 261 -14.00 -12.35 12.67
N HIS A 262 -12.77 -12.84 12.50
CA HIS A 262 -12.15 -13.73 13.47
C HIS A 262 -10.67 -13.40 13.67
N GLY A 263 -10.26 -13.18 14.92
CA GLY A 263 -8.90 -12.73 15.26
C GLY A 263 -7.76 -13.63 14.76
N VAL A 264 -8.06 -14.89 14.45
CA VAL A 264 -7.12 -15.87 13.90
C VAL A 264 -7.32 -16.15 12.39
N PHE A 265 -8.57 -16.20 11.92
CA PHE A 265 -8.88 -16.71 10.56
C PHE A 265 -9.14 -15.58 9.56
N ASP A 266 -9.70 -14.46 10.02
CA ASP A 266 -10.00 -13.29 9.19
C ASP A 266 -10.00 -12.03 10.07
N ASN A 267 -8.80 -11.62 10.45
CA ASN A 267 -8.55 -10.51 11.38
C ASN A 267 -8.32 -9.18 10.65
N CYS A 268 -8.10 -8.09 11.40
CA CYS A 268 -7.98 -6.74 10.86
C CYS A 268 -6.86 -6.52 9.83
N ILE A 269 -5.90 -7.44 9.72
CA ILE A 269 -4.76 -7.32 8.82
C ILE A 269 -4.98 -8.06 7.48
N HIS A 270 -5.94 -8.99 7.39
CA HIS A 270 -6.13 -9.78 6.19
C HIS A 270 -6.47 -8.94 4.96
N PRO A 271 -7.39 -7.95 5.02
CA PRO A 271 -7.71 -7.14 3.85
C PRO A 271 -6.48 -6.44 3.27
N ILE A 272 -5.70 -5.76 4.12
CA ILE A 272 -4.52 -5.04 3.64
C ILE A 272 -3.43 -5.98 3.14
N VAL A 273 -3.15 -7.10 3.82
CA VAL A 273 -2.14 -8.05 3.33
C VAL A 273 -2.53 -8.66 1.99
N ASN A 274 -3.82 -8.97 1.79
CA ASN A 274 -4.31 -9.50 0.53
C ASN A 274 -4.26 -8.46 -0.59
N ILE A 275 -4.55 -7.19 -0.29
CA ILE A 275 -4.35 -6.08 -1.24
C ILE A 275 -2.87 -5.93 -1.62
N LEU A 276 -1.98 -5.89 -0.62
CA LEU A 276 -0.53 -5.81 -0.85
C LEU A 276 0.00 -7.03 -1.61
N HIS A 277 -0.63 -8.20 -1.44
CA HIS A 277 -0.33 -9.37 -2.24
C HIS A 277 -0.80 -9.24 -3.70
N ARG A 278 -1.99 -8.70 -3.95
CA ARG A 278 -2.54 -8.48 -5.29
C ARG A 278 -1.74 -7.46 -6.11
N ILE A 279 -1.02 -6.56 -5.46
CA ILE A 279 -0.07 -5.64 -6.14
C ILE A 279 1.37 -6.19 -6.17
N GLY A 280 1.61 -7.41 -5.67
CA GLY A 280 2.93 -8.07 -5.77
C GLY A 280 3.97 -7.63 -4.72
N LEU A 281 3.54 -6.97 -3.63
CA LEU A 281 4.40 -6.59 -2.52
C LEU A 281 4.60 -7.73 -1.53
N LEU A 282 3.51 -8.34 -1.04
CA LEU A 282 3.54 -9.40 -0.04
C LEU A 282 3.11 -10.76 -0.60
N LYS A 283 3.38 -11.82 0.16
CA LYS A 283 2.81 -13.15 -0.09
C LYS A 283 1.38 -13.19 0.44
N GLU A 284 0.55 -14.02 -0.18
CA GLU A 284 -0.82 -14.26 0.27
C GLU A 284 -0.83 -14.79 1.70
N LYS A 285 -1.77 -14.29 2.51
CA LYS A 285 -2.11 -14.87 3.80
C LYS A 285 -3.54 -15.37 3.71
N LYS A 286 -3.68 -16.64 3.33
CA LYS A 286 -5.00 -17.25 3.21
C LYS A 286 -5.68 -17.33 4.57
N SER A 287 -6.94 -16.92 4.60
CA SER A 287 -7.89 -17.20 5.68
C SER A 287 -8.41 -18.64 5.59
N ASN A 288 -9.14 -19.08 6.62
CA ASN A 288 -9.95 -20.32 6.60
C ASN A 288 -9.19 -21.64 6.43
N ARG A 289 -7.97 -21.75 6.97
CA ARG A 289 -7.21 -23.02 7.02
C ARG A 289 -7.49 -23.78 8.34
N PRO A 290 -7.23 -25.10 8.41
CA PRO A 290 -7.21 -25.80 9.69
C PRO A 290 -6.25 -25.11 10.68
N LEU A 291 -6.60 -25.10 11.98
CA LEU A 291 -5.91 -24.31 13.01
C LEU A 291 -4.39 -24.52 13.03
N THR A 292 -3.93 -25.77 12.89
CA THR A 292 -2.50 -26.13 12.85
C THR A 292 -1.74 -25.44 11.71
N ARG A 293 -2.39 -25.19 10.56
CA ARG A 293 -1.83 -24.41 9.44
C ARG A 293 -2.08 -22.92 9.60
N GLN A 294 -3.20 -22.53 10.23
CA GLN A 294 -3.55 -21.12 10.39
C GLN A 294 -2.54 -20.38 11.25
N ILE A 295 -1.99 -20.98 12.32
CA ILE A 295 -1.01 -20.35 13.22
C ILE A 295 0.20 -19.75 12.49
N PHE A 296 0.66 -20.39 11.40
CA PHE A 296 1.77 -19.89 10.58
C PHE A 296 1.36 -18.82 9.54
N ASN A 297 0.06 -18.63 9.37
CA ASN A 297 -0.54 -17.70 8.41
C ASN A 297 -1.29 -16.54 9.09
N ILE A 298 -1.37 -16.49 10.43
CA ILE A 298 -1.96 -15.36 11.15
C ILE A 298 -1.12 -14.11 10.85
N PRO A 299 -1.70 -13.10 10.17
CA PRO A 299 -1.04 -11.83 10.03
C PRO A 299 -1.17 -11.08 11.37
N ILE A 300 -0.04 -10.63 11.88
CA ILE A 300 0.06 -9.90 13.16
C ILE A 300 0.43 -8.47 12.84
N PRO A 301 -0.24 -7.46 13.42
CA PRO A 301 -0.08 -6.07 13.03
C PRO A 301 1.39 -5.62 12.92
N SER A 302 2.17 -5.87 13.96
CA SER A 302 3.58 -5.51 14.07
C SER A 302 4.50 -6.28 13.11
N ASN A 303 4.26 -7.59 12.93
CA ASN A 303 5.02 -8.43 12.01
C ASN A 303 4.84 -7.95 10.57
N THR A 304 3.62 -7.53 10.21
CA THR A 304 3.33 -7.03 8.87
C THR A 304 4.13 -5.75 8.56
N ILE A 305 4.45 -4.89 9.54
CA ILE A 305 5.38 -3.76 9.32
C ILE A 305 6.75 -4.27 8.88
N LEU A 306 7.30 -5.26 9.58
CA LEU A 306 8.59 -5.85 9.23
C LEU A 306 8.55 -6.53 7.86
N ASP A 307 7.45 -7.23 7.54
CA ASP A 307 7.29 -7.91 6.27
C ASP A 307 7.23 -6.90 5.10
N ILE A 308 6.51 -5.79 5.27
CA ILE A 308 6.48 -4.69 4.30
C ILE A 308 7.87 -4.07 4.17
N HIS A 309 8.50 -3.69 5.29
CA HIS A 309 9.83 -3.08 5.27
C HIS A 309 10.85 -3.97 4.57
N LYS A 310 10.87 -5.27 4.88
CA LYS A 310 11.75 -6.23 4.19
C LYS A 310 11.45 -6.32 2.71
N ALA A 311 10.17 -6.39 2.33
CA ALA A 311 9.77 -6.53 0.94
C ALA A 311 10.09 -5.28 0.10
N ALA A 312 9.87 -4.10 0.66
CA ALA A 312 9.95 -2.83 -0.05
C ALA A 312 11.33 -2.15 0.04
N ASN A 313 12.05 -2.27 1.16
CA ASN A 313 13.35 -1.61 1.33
C ASN A 313 14.54 -2.56 1.25
N LEU A 314 14.47 -3.75 1.85
CA LEU A 314 15.68 -4.57 2.04
C LEU A 314 15.91 -5.64 0.95
N LYS A 315 14.87 -6.05 0.23
CA LYS A 315 15.03 -7.01 -0.87
C LYS A 315 15.68 -6.34 -2.07
N LYS A 316 16.73 -6.98 -2.59
CA LYS A 316 17.34 -6.60 -3.87
C LYS A 316 16.31 -6.66 -4.99
N ILE A 317 16.43 -5.72 -5.93
CA ILE A 317 15.62 -5.72 -7.15
C ILE A 317 16.23 -6.74 -8.12
N ASP A 318 15.57 -7.88 -8.26
CA ASP A 318 15.96 -8.94 -9.18
C ASP A 318 14.94 -9.04 -10.32
N ILE A 319 15.36 -8.72 -11.54
CA ILE A 319 14.46 -8.70 -12.70
C ILE A 319 13.96 -10.10 -13.08
N ASP A 320 14.78 -11.14 -12.92
CA ASP A 320 14.33 -12.52 -13.17
C ASP A 320 13.21 -12.89 -12.19
N HIS A 321 13.34 -12.50 -10.93
CA HIS A 321 12.26 -12.68 -9.95
C HIS A 321 11.00 -11.90 -10.36
N TYR A 322 11.13 -10.65 -10.86
CA TYR A 322 9.98 -9.88 -11.34
C TYR A 322 9.33 -10.48 -12.58
N TYR A 323 10.11 -11.08 -13.49
CA TYR A 323 9.59 -11.72 -14.70
C TYR A 323 8.91 -13.05 -14.42
N ASN A 324 9.42 -13.82 -13.45
CA ASN A 324 8.95 -15.16 -13.12
C ASN A 324 7.80 -15.15 -12.10
N ASP A 325 7.67 -14.10 -11.28
CA ASP A 325 6.52 -13.91 -10.39
C ASP A 325 5.36 -13.28 -11.19
N PRO A 326 4.24 -14.00 -11.43
CA PRO A 326 3.15 -13.51 -12.28
C PRO A 326 2.54 -12.20 -11.78
N LYS A 327 2.46 -12.00 -10.45
CA LYS A 327 1.86 -10.81 -9.87
C LYS A 327 2.77 -9.61 -10.02
N LYS A 328 4.05 -9.77 -9.70
CA LYS A 328 5.05 -8.70 -9.93
C LYS A 328 5.17 -8.33 -11.40
N LYS A 329 5.13 -9.33 -12.29
CA LYS A 329 5.15 -9.12 -13.74
C LYS A 329 3.93 -8.35 -14.20
N GLU A 330 2.71 -8.78 -13.84
CA GLU A 330 1.47 -8.09 -14.16
C GLU A 330 1.52 -6.66 -13.63
N THR A 331 1.88 -6.47 -12.36
CA THR A 331 1.91 -5.16 -11.74
C THR A 331 2.84 -4.20 -12.48
N PHE A 332 4.05 -4.65 -12.81
CA PHE A 332 5.00 -3.85 -13.55
C PHE A 332 4.52 -3.55 -14.98
N VAL A 333 4.07 -4.56 -15.72
CA VAL A 333 3.67 -4.41 -17.13
C VAL A 333 2.45 -3.49 -17.26
N LYS A 334 1.44 -3.67 -16.39
CA LYS A 334 0.16 -2.96 -16.49
C LYS A 334 0.19 -1.58 -15.82
N TYR A 335 0.85 -1.47 -14.67
CA TYR A 335 0.78 -0.26 -13.85
C TYR A 335 2.11 0.50 -13.73
N ARG A 336 3.21 -0.01 -14.32
CA ARG A 336 4.54 0.60 -14.25
C ARG A 336 4.98 0.88 -12.82
N TRP A 337 4.81 -0.12 -11.95
CA TRP A 337 5.14 -0.02 -10.52
C TRP A 337 5.85 -1.29 -10.06
N ILE A 338 6.78 -1.13 -9.12
CA ILE A 338 7.52 -2.22 -8.47
C ILE A 338 7.44 -2.09 -6.95
N SER A 339 7.61 -3.16 -6.19
CA SER A 339 7.50 -3.11 -4.73
C SER A 339 8.58 -2.29 -4.02
N GLN A 340 9.74 -2.11 -4.67
CA GLN A 340 10.87 -1.33 -4.15
C GLN A 340 10.80 0.12 -4.65
N GLN A 341 9.87 0.91 -4.13
CA GLN A 341 9.74 2.33 -4.47
C GLN A 341 10.67 3.21 -3.63
N ALA A 342 11.16 4.30 -4.23
CA ALA A 342 11.72 5.40 -3.45
C ALA A 342 10.62 6.05 -2.60
N GLY A 343 10.95 6.41 -1.36
CA GLY A 343 10.01 7.02 -0.41
C GLY A 343 9.27 6.03 0.49
N VAL A 344 9.71 4.77 0.57
CA VAL A 344 9.16 3.82 1.54
C VAL A 344 9.77 4.08 2.92
N VAL A 345 9.10 4.89 3.71
CA VAL A 345 9.55 5.37 5.02
C VAL A 345 8.58 4.99 6.13
N SER A 346 9.10 4.93 7.34
CA SER A 346 8.39 4.52 8.56
C SER A 346 8.20 5.74 9.46
N GLU A 347 7.04 5.86 10.07
CA GLU A 347 6.65 7.02 10.88
C GLU A 347 6.05 6.54 12.22
N LYS A 348 6.54 7.07 13.35
CA LYS A 348 5.87 6.92 14.64
C LYS A 348 4.99 8.14 14.86
N ILE A 349 3.67 7.94 14.95
CA ILE A 349 2.73 8.93 15.46
C ILE A 349 2.58 8.65 16.95
N GLY A 350 3.13 9.55 17.76
CA GLY A 350 3.10 9.45 19.22
C GLY A 350 1.68 9.57 19.77
N ILE A 351 1.43 8.96 20.93
CA ILE A 351 0.25 9.26 21.72
C ILE A 351 0.27 10.75 22.10
N PHE A 352 -0.90 11.37 22.22
CA PHE A 352 -1.04 12.72 22.77
C PHE A 352 -0.32 12.83 24.13
N GLU A 353 0.56 13.83 24.28
CA GLU A 353 1.49 13.93 25.42
C GLU A 353 0.76 14.24 26.75
N ASP A 354 -0.18 15.19 26.75
CA ASP A 354 -0.96 15.56 27.94
C ASP A 354 -2.29 14.78 28.03
N ASN A 355 -2.19 13.49 28.41
CA ASN A 355 -3.30 12.54 28.33
C ASN A 355 -3.75 11.98 29.69
N ASN A 356 -4.94 12.41 30.11
CA ASN A 356 -5.60 11.99 31.36
C ASN A 356 -6.62 10.85 31.16
N VAL A 357 -6.76 10.33 29.95
CA VAL A 357 -7.64 9.19 29.64
C VAL A 357 -6.85 7.91 29.45
N TYR A 358 -5.69 7.97 28.80
CA TYR A 358 -4.87 6.82 28.42
C TYR A 358 -3.43 6.99 28.91
N LYS A 359 -2.75 5.87 29.19
CA LYS A 359 -1.33 5.78 29.49
C LYS A 359 -0.56 5.43 28.23
N GLU A 360 0.59 6.06 28.03
CA GLU A 360 1.50 5.68 26.96
C GLU A 360 2.00 4.25 27.12
N ASN A 361 2.05 3.51 26.01
CA ASN A 361 2.76 2.24 25.93
C ASN A 361 3.37 2.07 24.54
N ASP A 362 4.70 1.89 24.53
CA ASP A 362 5.53 1.71 23.35
C ASP A 362 5.81 0.24 22.99
N LYS A 363 5.17 -0.71 23.66
CA LYS A 363 5.35 -2.15 23.40
C LYS A 363 4.40 -2.63 22.31
N MET A 364 4.95 -3.22 21.27
CA MET A 364 4.20 -3.90 20.22
C MET A 364 4.23 -5.40 20.45
N PHE A 365 3.09 -6.06 20.27
CA PHE A 365 3.04 -7.51 20.32
C PHE A 365 3.59 -8.11 19.03
N VAL A 366 4.60 -8.96 19.12
CA VAL A 366 5.17 -9.73 18.01
C VAL A 366 4.94 -11.22 18.21
N PHE A 367 4.74 -11.96 17.11
CA PHE A 367 4.56 -13.41 17.14
C PHE A 367 5.52 -14.14 16.19
N PRO A 368 6.10 -15.29 16.56
CA PRO A 368 6.09 -15.89 17.89
C PRO A 368 6.74 -15.00 18.95
N HIS A 369 6.24 -15.04 20.18
CA HIS A 369 6.70 -14.14 21.26
C HIS A 369 8.18 -14.38 21.66
N LEU A 370 8.70 -15.58 21.36
CA LEU A 370 10.09 -15.97 21.62
C LEU A 370 11.12 -15.17 20.80
N TYR A 371 10.71 -14.38 19.81
CA TYR A 371 11.61 -13.55 19.01
C TYR A 371 11.74 -12.13 19.60
N LYS A 372 12.40 -11.96 20.76
CA LYS A 372 12.84 -10.63 21.26
C LYS A 372 13.52 -9.79 20.17
N LYS A 373 14.22 -10.45 19.24
CA LYS A 373 14.83 -9.86 18.05
C LYS A 373 13.85 -9.10 17.15
N ARG A 374 12.57 -9.49 17.07
CA ARG A 374 11.58 -8.81 16.21
C ARG A 374 11.12 -7.47 16.77
N ASP A 375 10.82 -7.37 18.06
CA ASP A 375 10.48 -6.08 18.68
C ASP A 375 11.68 -5.11 18.55
N GLN A 376 12.90 -5.59 18.78
CA GLN A 376 14.12 -4.81 18.54
C GLN A 376 14.25 -4.37 17.08
N GLN A 377 14.01 -5.26 16.11
CA GLN A 377 14.02 -4.90 14.68
C GLN A 377 13.02 -3.79 14.36
N ILE A 378 11.82 -3.84 14.94
CA ILE A 378 10.83 -2.76 14.75
C ILE A 378 11.38 -1.46 15.34
N ARG A 379 11.84 -1.46 16.59
CA ARG A 379 12.39 -0.24 17.22
C ARG A 379 13.56 0.34 16.43
N THR A 380 14.46 -0.51 15.93
CA THR A 380 15.59 -0.09 15.10
C THR A 380 15.13 0.50 13.77
N LEU A 381 14.11 -0.08 13.13
CA LEU A 381 13.52 0.44 11.90
C LEU A 381 13.10 1.91 12.06
N PHE A 382 12.32 2.23 13.08
CA PHE A 382 11.81 3.59 13.30
C PHE A 382 12.89 4.59 13.75
N LYS A 383 14.08 4.11 14.16
CA LYS A 383 15.23 4.95 14.50
C LYS A 383 16.23 5.11 13.35
N ASN A 384 16.16 4.27 12.31
CA ASN A 384 17.10 4.32 11.20
C ASN A 384 16.79 5.52 10.29
N PRO A 385 17.70 6.50 10.13
CA PRO A 385 17.47 7.68 9.29
C PRO A 385 17.12 7.37 7.83
N GLN A 386 17.59 6.23 7.29
CA GLN A 386 17.28 5.80 5.91
C GLN A 386 15.81 5.43 5.71
N PHE A 387 15.10 5.11 6.80
CA PHE A 387 13.75 4.58 6.77
C PHE A 387 12.82 5.26 7.76
N SER A 388 13.25 6.31 8.45
CA SER A 388 12.46 7.02 9.47
C SER A 388 12.07 8.40 8.96
N TYR A 389 10.77 8.68 9.01
CA TYR A 389 10.18 9.94 8.60
C TYR A 389 9.82 10.76 9.85
N LYS A 390 10.41 11.95 9.97
CA LYS A 390 10.24 12.85 11.13
C LYS A 390 9.18 13.94 10.93
N GLY A 391 8.33 13.80 9.92
CA GLY A 391 7.07 14.52 9.86
C GLY A 391 7.06 15.82 9.06
N TYR A 392 8.18 16.39 8.63
CA TYR A 392 8.20 17.64 7.85
C TYR A 392 9.47 17.77 7.00
N GLY A 393 9.35 18.45 5.86
CA GLY A 393 10.48 18.86 5.02
C GLY A 393 11.14 17.73 4.23
N LEU A 394 11.96 18.11 3.25
CA LEU A 394 12.63 17.19 2.32
C LEU A 394 13.75 16.40 3.01
N SER A 395 14.42 16.98 4.01
CA SER A 395 15.47 16.33 4.80
C SER A 395 15.05 15.01 5.45
N SER A 396 13.75 14.86 5.74
CA SER A 396 13.20 13.64 6.33
C SER A 396 13.07 12.45 5.37
N ILE A 397 13.24 12.67 4.05
CA ILE A 397 13.17 11.61 3.03
C ILE A 397 14.46 11.43 2.24
N ILE A 398 15.33 12.44 2.18
CA ILE A 398 16.61 12.40 1.45
C ILE A 398 17.44 11.13 1.72
N PRO A 399 17.62 10.68 2.98
CA PRO A 399 18.38 9.45 3.23
C PRO A 399 17.78 8.22 2.53
N ASN A 400 16.44 8.15 2.44
CA ASN A 400 15.76 7.07 1.72
C ASN A 400 15.97 7.19 0.20
N LEU A 401 15.86 8.41 -0.35
CA LEU A 401 16.07 8.65 -1.77
C LEU A 401 17.49 8.26 -2.21
N ILE A 402 18.51 8.66 -1.45
CA ILE A 402 19.91 8.29 -1.72
C ILE A 402 20.10 6.78 -1.66
N TYR A 403 19.54 6.13 -0.63
CA TYR A 403 19.58 4.68 -0.48
C TYR A 403 18.95 3.98 -1.69
N MET A 404 17.75 4.38 -2.09
CA MET A 404 17.01 3.76 -3.19
C MET A 404 17.66 4.01 -4.55
N LYS A 405 18.23 5.20 -4.78
CA LYS A 405 19.05 5.49 -5.97
C LYS A 405 20.18 4.49 -6.13
N LYS A 406 20.88 4.14 -5.04
CA LYS A 406 21.94 3.11 -5.07
C LYS A 406 21.36 1.74 -5.46
N ILE A 407 20.26 1.32 -4.83
CA ILE A 407 19.59 0.05 -5.14
C ILE A 407 19.16 -0.02 -6.62
N PHE A 408 18.67 1.08 -7.20
CA PHE A 408 18.31 1.14 -8.61
C PHE A 408 19.52 1.04 -9.54
N LYS A 409 20.64 1.70 -9.22
CA LYS A 409 21.90 1.58 -9.99
C LYS A 409 22.42 0.15 -9.99
N ASP A 410 22.47 -0.49 -8.83
CA ASP A 410 22.92 -1.88 -8.69
C ASP A 410 22.04 -2.84 -9.52
N ALA A 411 20.73 -2.58 -9.55
CA ALA A 411 19.78 -3.38 -10.34
C ALA A 411 19.98 -3.18 -11.85
N ILE A 412 20.24 -1.96 -12.32
CA ILE A 412 20.54 -1.67 -13.73
C ILE A 412 21.83 -2.38 -14.16
N GLU A 413 22.87 -2.36 -13.34
CA GLU A 413 24.14 -3.03 -13.64
C GLU A 413 23.95 -4.54 -13.80
N GLN A 414 23.26 -5.18 -12.85
CA GLN A 414 22.92 -6.60 -12.92
C GLN A 414 22.08 -6.93 -14.17
N THR A 415 21.17 -6.02 -14.54
CA THR A 415 20.35 -6.14 -15.75
C THR A 415 21.20 -6.14 -17.02
N ASN A 416 22.15 -5.21 -17.12
CA ASN A 416 23.05 -5.11 -18.27
C ASN A 416 23.88 -6.38 -18.44
N LYS A 417 24.40 -6.92 -17.32
CA LYS A 417 25.14 -8.18 -17.32
C LYS A 417 24.30 -9.33 -17.88
N ARG A 418 23.07 -9.50 -17.37
CA ARG A 418 22.13 -10.55 -17.82
C ARG A 418 21.70 -10.37 -19.27
N GLU A 419 21.47 -9.13 -19.70
CA GLU A 419 21.11 -8.83 -21.09
C GLU A 419 22.24 -9.24 -22.05
N LYS A 420 23.50 -8.92 -21.71
CA LYS A 420 24.69 -9.33 -22.48
C LYS A 420 24.83 -10.85 -22.55
N GLU A 421 24.70 -11.54 -21.41
CA GLU A 421 24.76 -13.00 -21.32
C GLU A 421 23.65 -13.72 -22.11
N ARG A 422 22.46 -13.13 -22.23
CA ARG A 422 21.36 -13.71 -23.02
C ARG A 422 21.47 -13.38 -24.51
N LYS A 423 21.88 -12.16 -24.86
CA LYS A 423 22.12 -11.78 -26.26
C LYS A 423 23.21 -12.63 -26.90
N SER A 424 24.28 -12.99 -26.18
CA SER A 424 25.30 -13.89 -26.71
C SER A 424 24.79 -15.32 -26.96
N LYS A 425 23.78 -15.78 -26.22
CA LYS A 425 23.15 -17.10 -26.42
C LYS A 425 22.14 -17.13 -27.57
N ILE A 426 21.54 -15.99 -27.90
CA ILE A 426 20.52 -15.84 -28.93
C ILE A 426 21.21 -15.29 -30.18
N SER A 427 21.86 -16.16 -30.96
CA SER A 427 22.28 -15.77 -32.32
C SER A 427 21.02 -15.52 -33.16
N ILE A 428 20.92 -14.34 -33.77
CA ILE A 428 19.81 -13.95 -34.64
C ILE A 428 19.70 -14.92 -35.83
N ASP A 429 20.83 -15.42 -36.31
CA ASP A 429 20.91 -16.36 -37.43
C ASP A 429 20.22 -17.69 -37.11
N ASN A 430 20.28 -18.14 -35.85
CA ASN A 430 19.63 -19.38 -35.43
C ASN A 430 18.10 -19.28 -35.45
N PHE A 431 17.52 -18.11 -35.14
CA PHE A 431 16.06 -17.95 -35.10
C PHE A 431 15.46 -18.07 -36.51
N THR A 432 15.97 -17.30 -37.47
CA THR A 432 15.50 -17.32 -38.86
C THR A 432 15.68 -18.70 -39.48
N ARG A 433 16.80 -19.37 -39.19
CA ARG A 433 17.06 -20.74 -39.63
C ARG A 433 16.04 -21.73 -39.08
N ILE A 434 15.71 -21.65 -37.78
CA ILE A 434 14.71 -22.54 -37.15
C ILE A 434 13.32 -22.33 -37.75
N GLU A 435 12.89 -21.09 -37.98
CA GLU A 435 11.58 -20.81 -38.63
C GLU A 435 11.51 -21.38 -40.05
N GLN A 436 12.58 -21.23 -40.84
CA GLN A 436 12.68 -21.80 -42.18
C GLN A 436 12.68 -23.34 -42.15
N GLU A 437 13.42 -23.95 -41.22
CA GLU A 437 13.44 -25.41 -41.07
C GLU A 437 12.06 -25.99 -40.68
N ILE A 438 11.32 -25.32 -39.79
CA ILE A 438 9.95 -25.74 -39.43
C ILE A 438 9.04 -25.71 -40.66
N LYS A 439 9.03 -24.61 -41.42
CA LYS A 439 8.23 -24.49 -42.65
C LYS A 439 8.56 -25.60 -43.64
N ASN A 440 9.84 -25.88 -43.86
CA ASN A 440 10.28 -26.92 -44.78
C ASN A 440 9.86 -28.33 -44.33
N ILE A 441 9.82 -28.60 -43.02
CA ILE A 441 9.41 -29.91 -42.48
C ILE A 441 7.89 -30.09 -42.52
N GLU A 442 7.11 -29.05 -42.23
CA GLU A 442 5.64 -29.08 -42.31
C GLU A 442 5.16 -29.34 -43.75
N ILE A 443 5.87 -28.83 -44.75
CA ILE A 443 5.60 -29.12 -46.18
C ILE A 443 5.90 -30.58 -46.53
N LYS A 444 6.96 -31.17 -45.93
CA LYS A 444 7.47 -32.50 -46.33
C LYS A 444 6.88 -33.66 -45.54
N ASN A 445 6.20 -33.44 -44.42
CA ASN A 445 5.51 -34.47 -43.61
C ASN A 445 6.38 -35.63 -43.04
N VAL A 446 7.71 -35.47 -42.97
CA VAL A 446 8.62 -36.64 -42.80
C VAL A 446 9.20 -36.84 -41.38
N ASN A 447 9.10 -35.89 -40.44
CA ASN A 447 9.74 -36.10 -39.12
C ASN A 447 9.12 -35.33 -37.94
N LEU A 448 8.12 -35.94 -37.29
CA LEU A 448 7.42 -35.39 -36.12
C LEU A 448 8.35 -35.11 -34.92
N LYS A 449 9.38 -35.93 -34.71
CA LYS A 449 10.33 -35.75 -33.58
C LYS A 449 11.21 -34.51 -33.80
N LYS A 450 11.73 -34.31 -35.02
CA LYS A 450 12.50 -33.12 -35.40
C LYS A 450 11.62 -31.86 -35.32
N LEU A 451 10.37 -31.92 -35.80
CA LEU A 451 9.43 -30.81 -35.72
C LEU A 451 9.14 -30.42 -34.26
N LYS A 452 8.91 -31.39 -33.37
CA LYS A 452 8.68 -31.13 -31.94
C LYS A 452 9.89 -30.45 -31.28
N LYS A 453 11.11 -30.88 -31.60
CA LYS A 453 12.34 -30.24 -31.11
C LYS A 453 12.45 -28.78 -31.58
N LEU A 454 12.28 -28.53 -32.88
CA LEU A 454 12.37 -27.18 -33.43
C LEU A 454 11.28 -26.25 -32.89
N LYS A 455 10.06 -26.75 -32.66
CA LYS A 455 8.99 -25.97 -32.00
C LYS A 455 9.36 -25.60 -30.56
N ASN A 456 9.92 -26.53 -29.79
CA ASN A 456 10.42 -26.23 -28.44
C ASN A 456 11.54 -25.18 -28.46
N ASP A 457 12.49 -25.30 -29.42
CA ASP A 457 13.56 -24.32 -29.59
C ASP A 457 12.97 -22.93 -29.94
N LEU A 458 12.03 -22.86 -30.88
CA LEU A 458 11.34 -21.62 -31.27
C LEU A 458 10.58 -20.98 -30.09
N ASP A 459 9.91 -21.78 -29.26
CA ASP A 459 9.21 -21.28 -28.08
C ASP A 459 10.18 -20.77 -27.00
N SER A 460 11.35 -21.41 -26.86
CA SER A 460 12.46 -20.91 -26.04
C SER A 460 12.97 -19.57 -26.54
N TYR A 461 13.11 -19.39 -27.86
CA TYR A 461 13.47 -18.12 -28.48
C TYR A 461 12.41 -17.04 -28.25
N LYS A 462 11.12 -17.33 -28.49
CA LYS A 462 10.02 -16.38 -28.24
C LYS A 462 9.95 -15.96 -26.78
N THR A 463 10.13 -16.91 -25.85
CA THR A 463 10.20 -16.64 -24.41
C THR A 463 11.38 -15.72 -24.08
N SER A 464 12.53 -15.96 -24.72
CA SER A 464 13.71 -15.12 -24.56
C SER A 464 13.52 -13.71 -25.12
N LYS A 465 12.85 -13.55 -26.27
CA LYS A 465 12.51 -12.23 -26.85
C LYS A 465 11.56 -11.44 -25.94
N LYS A 466 10.51 -12.08 -25.41
CA LYS A 466 9.60 -11.47 -24.42
C LYS A 466 10.35 -11.04 -23.15
N TYR A 467 11.31 -11.85 -22.71
CA TYR A 467 12.16 -11.50 -21.58
C TYR A 467 13.07 -10.30 -21.86
N ILE A 468 13.70 -10.22 -23.04
CA ILE A 468 14.55 -9.07 -23.42
C ILE A 468 13.73 -7.78 -23.50
N ASP A 469 12.52 -7.82 -24.08
CA ASP A 469 11.62 -6.67 -24.08
C ASP A 469 11.24 -6.24 -22.64
N PHE A 470 10.96 -7.20 -21.77
CA PHE A 470 10.73 -6.93 -20.35
C PHE A 470 11.93 -6.28 -19.67
N LEU A 471 13.15 -6.82 -19.86
CA LEU A 471 14.40 -6.24 -19.33
C LEU A 471 14.57 -4.78 -19.77
N SER A 472 14.37 -4.51 -21.07
CA SER A 472 14.51 -3.16 -21.62
C SER A 472 13.52 -2.18 -20.98
N LYS A 473 12.25 -2.59 -20.86
CA LYS A 473 11.21 -1.77 -20.21
C LYS A 473 11.50 -1.55 -18.72
N PHE A 474 11.97 -2.57 -18.02
CA PHE A 474 12.30 -2.51 -16.60
C PHE A 474 13.51 -1.61 -16.34
N LYS A 475 14.57 -1.74 -17.15
CA LYS A 475 15.74 -0.85 -17.10
C LYS A 475 15.36 0.60 -17.33
N LYS A 476 14.55 0.90 -18.36
CA LYS A 476 14.07 2.27 -18.63
C LYS A 476 13.29 2.84 -17.44
N TYR A 477 12.47 2.01 -16.80
CA TYR A 477 11.75 2.40 -15.58
C TYR A 477 12.73 2.78 -14.44
N LEU A 478 13.73 1.93 -14.15
CA LEU A 478 14.71 2.23 -13.10
C LEU A 478 15.52 3.52 -13.38
N ILE A 479 15.87 3.76 -14.64
CA ILE A 479 16.55 5.01 -15.05
C ILE A 479 15.65 6.22 -14.74
N SER A 480 14.38 6.15 -15.12
CA SER A 480 13.41 7.23 -14.84
C SER A 480 13.23 7.49 -13.34
N GLU A 481 13.27 6.46 -12.49
CA GLU A 481 13.22 6.62 -11.04
C GLU A 481 14.49 7.31 -10.49
N ILE A 482 15.68 6.98 -11.02
CA ILE A 482 16.93 7.67 -10.67
C ILE A 482 16.88 9.13 -11.09
N GLU A 483 16.42 9.44 -12.31
CA GLU A 483 16.27 10.82 -12.81
C GLU A 483 15.31 11.62 -11.93
N LYS A 484 14.20 11.00 -11.48
CA LYS A 484 13.27 11.62 -10.53
C LYS A 484 13.96 11.93 -9.19
N ILE A 485 14.73 10.99 -8.64
CA ILE A 485 15.49 11.21 -7.40
C ILE A 485 16.50 12.35 -7.59
N ASP A 486 17.23 12.36 -8.70
CA ASP A 486 18.26 13.38 -8.97
C ASP A 486 17.66 14.77 -9.10
N TYR A 487 16.51 14.88 -9.76
CA TYR A 487 15.74 16.11 -9.80
C TYR A 487 15.37 16.60 -8.39
N ILE A 488 14.85 15.72 -7.53
CA ILE A 488 14.44 16.07 -6.16
C ILE A 488 15.65 16.51 -5.32
N LEU A 489 16.76 15.78 -5.37
CA LEU A 489 17.97 16.11 -4.62
C LEU A 489 18.57 17.45 -5.05
N ASN A 490 18.53 17.77 -6.35
CA ASN A 490 19.02 19.04 -6.88
C ASN A 490 18.11 20.24 -6.55
N GLN A 491 16.86 20.03 -6.12
CA GLN A 491 16.00 21.10 -5.62
C GLN A 491 16.28 21.42 -4.13
N ASP A 492 16.87 20.50 -3.35
CA ASP A 492 17.21 20.76 -1.94
C ASP A 492 18.45 21.66 -1.79
N GLU A 493 19.34 21.64 -2.79
CA GLU A 493 20.57 22.44 -2.82
C GLU A 493 20.32 23.91 -3.22
N LYS A 494 19.12 24.22 -3.75
CA LYS A 494 18.69 25.56 -4.16
C LYS A 494 17.77 26.17 -3.13
#